data_AF-A0A917BKM5-F1
#
_entry.id   AF-A0A917BKM5-F1
#
_cell.length_a   1.000
_cell.length_b   1.000
_cell.length_c   1.000
_cell.angle_alpha   90.00
_cell.angle_beta   90.00
_cell.angle_gamma   90.00
#
_symmetry.space_group_name_H-M   'P 1'
#
loop_
_entity.id
_entity.type
_entity.pdbx_description
1 polymer ?
#
loop_
_entity_poly.entity_id
_entity_poly.type
_entity_poly.pdbx_seq_one_letter_code
_entity_poly.pdbx_strand_id
1 'polypeptide(L)'
;MITGTGVRARTLTAALAAGALLLGAAGCGTRQDDVETSSQKGEPSATATPSSDVPTVDGLAMDMPPALSQPAVSADILVTGSSSLSKDAVEKVAKLRGVTDTDSFSLANFYDEERPVSYAAVDPATFRRFTPAGSAKTQAVWQRVAGGEMAVDPAVGKRLEDDKGYVRMGTAEDADRVHVGAYAPLVARASGKSVIDAVVNEKWASELGMKKDNALLVSTGATAPREVYSTIQKIMGKDASVQILGVDLKIGQQLTAVVTGGSVTGSLDTLRYTATAGGGVRVDPAWVAKYIRTEEVPILGRVTCNKVMLPELRAALTEVVQRGLADKIHPGEYAGCFVPKFIAGTSQLSFHSFGTALDMNVPGNQRGTVGEMDRTVVAIFKKWGFAWGGDWSYTDPMHFELHKVVEAR
;
A
#
# COMPACT_ATOMS: atom_id res chain seq x y z
N MET A 1 43.97 -50.05 13.92
CA MET A 1 43.76 -50.27 12.47
C MET A 1 42.82 -49.15 12.01
N ILE A 2 43.29 -48.00 11.51
CA ILE A 2 43.79 -47.73 10.12
C ILE A 2 42.64 -48.08 9.16
N THR A 3 41.96 -47.20 8.40
CA THR A 3 42.23 -45.93 7.67
C THR A 3 40.86 -45.41 7.16
N GLY A 4 40.54 -44.14 6.85
CA GLY A 4 41.32 -42.96 6.50
C GLY A 4 41.37 -42.71 4.98
N THR A 5 40.49 -41.86 4.41
CA THR A 5 40.64 -41.03 3.17
C THR A 5 39.32 -40.28 2.92
N GLY A 6 39.18 -38.98 2.62
CA GLY A 6 40.13 -37.90 2.38
C GLY A 6 39.97 -37.25 1.00
N VAL A 7 39.47 -35.99 0.98
CA VAL A 7 39.80 -34.85 0.06
C VAL A 7 39.23 -34.95 -1.39
N ARG A 8 38.68 -33.94 -2.10
CA ARG A 8 39.14 -32.56 -2.36
C ARG A 8 38.06 -31.58 -2.84
N ALA A 9 38.15 -30.35 -2.32
CA ALA A 9 37.64 -29.11 -2.88
C ALA A 9 38.42 -28.69 -4.13
N ARG A 10 37.75 -28.00 -5.08
CA ARG A 10 38.40 -27.29 -6.19
C ARG A 10 38.05 -25.80 -6.11
N THR A 11 39.07 -25.02 -5.81
CA THR A 11 39.20 -23.59 -6.06
C THR A 11 39.34 -23.32 -7.57
N LEU A 12 38.70 -22.27 -8.05
CA LEU A 12 38.93 -21.71 -9.40
C LEU A 12 39.48 -20.30 -9.22
N THR A 13 40.74 -20.13 -9.63
CA THR A 13 41.51 -18.90 -9.61
C THR A 13 41.30 -18.14 -10.92
N ALA A 14 41.27 -16.82 -10.83
CA ALA A 14 41.17 -15.84 -11.91
C ALA A 14 42.35 -15.90 -12.91
N ALA A 15 42.09 -15.47 -14.14
CA ALA A 15 43.12 -15.04 -15.09
C ALA A 15 42.74 -13.68 -15.68
N LEU A 16 43.59 -12.68 -15.41
CA LEU A 16 43.65 -11.39 -16.10
C LEU A 16 44.17 -11.61 -17.53
N ALA A 17 43.64 -10.84 -18.49
CA ALA A 17 44.35 -10.53 -19.72
C ALA A 17 44.21 -9.02 -20.00
N ALA A 18 45.34 -8.33 -19.90
CA ALA A 18 45.55 -6.98 -20.38
C ALA A 18 46.10 -7.05 -21.81
N GLY A 19 45.60 -6.19 -22.70
CA GLY A 19 46.14 -5.98 -24.04
C GLY A 19 45.83 -4.56 -24.50
N ALA A 20 46.87 -3.76 -24.67
CA ALA A 20 46.80 -2.33 -24.93
C ALA A 20 47.20 -1.98 -26.38
N LEU A 21 46.49 -0.97 -26.92
CA LEU A 21 46.95 0.14 -27.79
C LEU A 21 47.57 -0.10 -29.18
N LEU A 22 46.97 0.55 -30.20
CA LEU A 22 47.48 1.70 -31.01
C LEU A 22 46.56 1.86 -32.27
N LEU A 23 45.80 2.94 -32.48
CA LEU A 23 46.08 4.35 -32.88
C LEU A 23 45.83 4.62 -34.38
N GLY A 24 44.93 5.57 -34.67
CA GLY A 24 44.68 6.16 -35.99
C GLY A 24 43.83 7.43 -35.87
N ALA A 25 44.50 8.59 -35.92
CA ALA A 25 43.93 9.95 -35.99
C ALA A 25 43.32 10.20 -37.40
N ALA A 26 42.62 11.29 -37.77
CA ALA A 26 42.40 12.64 -37.26
C ALA A 26 41.17 13.22 -37.99
N GLY A 27 40.56 14.28 -37.46
CA GLY A 27 39.55 15.07 -38.20
C GLY A 27 38.86 16.13 -37.34
N CYS A 28 39.60 17.19 -36.97
CA CYS A 28 39.06 18.39 -36.33
C CYS A 28 38.34 19.29 -37.35
N GLY A 29 37.31 20.01 -36.89
CA GLY A 29 36.68 21.09 -37.66
C GLY A 29 35.61 21.84 -36.87
N THR A 30 36.03 22.62 -35.88
CA THR A 30 35.23 23.71 -35.27
C THR A 30 35.20 24.91 -36.20
N ARG A 31 34.04 25.57 -36.36
CA ARG A 31 34.00 26.98 -36.74
C ARG A 31 32.79 27.66 -36.11
N GLN A 32 33.10 28.70 -35.34
CA GLN A 32 32.20 29.64 -34.71
C GLN A 32 32.25 30.97 -35.50
N ASP A 33 31.27 31.81 -35.22
CA ASP A 33 31.10 33.23 -35.58
C ASP A 33 30.49 33.43 -36.99
N ASP A 34 29.47 34.26 -37.23
CA ASP A 34 29.02 35.48 -36.56
C ASP A 34 27.55 35.84 -36.89
N VAL A 35 27.03 36.80 -36.12
CA VAL A 35 25.67 37.37 -36.13
C VAL A 35 25.39 38.22 -37.38
N GLU A 36 24.19 38.05 -37.99
CA GLU A 36 23.55 39.14 -38.73
C GLU A 36 22.02 39.13 -38.56
N THR A 37 21.53 40.31 -38.20
CA THR A 37 20.17 40.66 -37.79
C THR A 37 19.23 40.72 -39.00
N SER A 38 18.09 40.03 -38.96
CA SER A 38 16.95 40.38 -39.80
C SER A 38 15.63 40.21 -39.04
N SER A 39 15.08 41.35 -38.66
CA SER A 39 13.76 41.54 -38.09
C SER A 39 12.67 41.15 -39.10
N GLN A 40 11.86 40.14 -38.79
CA GLN A 40 10.50 40.06 -39.32
C GLN A 40 9.50 39.87 -38.18
N LYS A 41 8.66 40.89 -38.06
CA LYS A 41 7.54 41.07 -37.15
C LYS A 41 6.37 40.27 -37.74
N GLY A 42 6.00 39.16 -37.10
CA GLY A 42 4.79 38.39 -37.37
C GLY A 42 3.98 38.24 -36.07
N GLU A 43 2.72 38.63 -36.12
CA GLU A 43 1.75 38.67 -35.02
C GLU A 43 1.57 37.34 -34.26
N PRO A 44 1.07 37.40 -33.01
CA PRO A 44 1.00 36.26 -32.11
C PRO A 44 -0.08 35.28 -32.59
N SER A 45 0.36 34.09 -33.03
CA SER A 45 -0.55 32.98 -33.30
C SER A 45 -0.99 32.34 -31.98
N ALA A 46 -2.29 32.51 -31.72
CA ALA A 46 -3.19 31.66 -30.95
C ALA A 46 -2.58 30.80 -29.84
N THR A 47 -2.91 31.19 -28.61
CA THR A 47 -3.09 30.34 -27.42
C THR A 47 -3.34 28.87 -27.77
N ALA A 48 -2.32 28.03 -27.59
CA ALA A 48 -2.51 26.59 -27.53
C ALA A 48 -3.44 26.28 -26.36
N THR A 49 -4.65 25.84 -26.69
CA THR A 49 -5.59 25.29 -25.72
C THR A 49 -4.99 23.96 -25.24
N PRO A 50 -4.95 23.63 -23.93
CA PRO A 50 -4.50 22.32 -23.50
C PRO A 50 -5.54 21.29 -23.96
N SER A 51 -5.19 20.43 -24.92
CA SER A 51 -6.01 19.27 -25.30
C SER A 51 -6.02 18.31 -24.11
N SER A 52 -7.20 18.14 -23.50
CA SER A 52 -7.46 17.23 -22.40
C SER A 52 -7.78 15.81 -22.89
N ASP A 53 -7.17 15.37 -23.99
CA ASP A 53 -7.46 14.07 -24.59
C ASP A 53 -6.77 12.97 -23.79
N VAL A 54 -7.56 12.30 -22.95
CA VAL A 54 -7.15 11.06 -22.31
C VAL A 54 -6.94 10.02 -23.41
N PRO A 55 -5.75 9.38 -23.50
CA PRO A 55 -5.50 8.32 -24.46
C PRO A 55 -6.57 7.23 -24.38
N THR A 56 -7.13 6.86 -25.53
CA THR A 56 -8.13 5.80 -25.64
C THR A 56 -7.58 4.61 -26.41
N VAL A 57 -7.85 3.41 -25.93
CA VAL A 57 -7.60 2.16 -26.65
C VAL A 57 -8.80 1.86 -27.55
N ASP A 58 -8.55 1.74 -28.85
CA ASP A 58 -9.59 1.51 -29.85
C ASP A 58 -10.45 0.28 -29.51
N GLY A 59 -11.77 0.43 -29.60
CA GLY A 59 -12.75 -0.62 -29.26
C GLY A 59 -12.99 -0.83 -27.76
N LEU A 60 -12.02 -0.47 -26.91
CA LEU A 60 -12.02 -0.73 -25.46
C LEU A 60 -12.39 0.47 -24.59
N ALA A 61 -12.52 1.67 -25.16
CA ALA A 61 -12.99 2.84 -24.43
C ALA A 61 -14.48 2.72 -24.02
N MET A 62 -14.79 3.06 -22.77
CA MET A 62 -16.14 3.24 -22.23
C MET A 62 -16.49 4.73 -22.10
N ASP A 63 -17.75 5.03 -21.78
CA ASP A 63 -18.15 6.39 -21.43
C ASP A 63 -17.31 6.91 -20.25
N MET A 64 -16.88 8.17 -20.34
CA MET A 64 -16.07 8.77 -19.29
C MET A 64 -16.85 8.84 -17.98
N PRO A 65 -16.30 8.35 -16.86
CA PRO A 65 -17.00 8.36 -15.59
C PRO A 65 -17.24 9.81 -15.16
N PRO A 66 -18.40 10.15 -14.60
CA PRO A 66 -18.66 11.49 -14.09
C PRO A 66 -17.69 11.82 -12.93
N ALA A 67 -17.65 13.07 -12.49
CA ALA A 67 -16.98 13.40 -11.23
C ALA A 67 -17.60 12.61 -10.07
N LEU A 68 -16.78 12.17 -9.11
CA LEU A 68 -17.28 11.37 -7.98
C LEU A 68 -18.17 12.23 -7.08
N SER A 69 -19.47 11.91 -7.05
CA SER A 69 -20.48 12.62 -6.24
C SER A 69 -20.78 11.91 -4.92
N GLN A 70 -20.68 10.57 -4.90
CA GLN A 70 -20.93 9.76 -3.71
C GLN A 70 -19.63 9.47 -2.94
N PRO A 71 -19.70 9.32 -1.60
CA PRO A 71 -18.52 9.00 -0.82
C PRO A 71 -17.96 7.63 -1.19
N ALA A 72 -16.64 7.48 -1.00
CA ALA A 72 -15.99 6.18 -0.97
C ALA A 72 -16.54 5.35 0.20
N VAL A 73 -16.54 4.03 0.01
CA VAL A 73 -17.09 3.02 0.92
C VAL A 73 -16.04 1.96 1.20
N SER A 74 -16.26 1.18 2.26
CA SER A 74 -15.38 0.06 2.59
C SER A 74 -15.64 -1.15 1.68
N ALA A 75 -14.56 -1.83 1.31
CA ALA A 75 -14.62 -3.19 0.77
C ALA A 75 -14.61 -4.18 1.95
N ASP A 76 -15.79 -4.55 2.44
CA ASP A 76 -15.92 -5.33 3.67
C ASP A 76 -16.00 -6.84 3.40
N ILE A 77 -16.68 -7.23 2.33
CA ILE A 77 -16.84 -8.62 1.90
C ILE A 77 -16.60 -8.71 0.40
N LEU A 78 -15.87 -9.74 -0.02
CA LEU A 78 -15.75 -10.15 -1.41
C LEU A 78 -16.44 -11.49 -1.62
N VAL A 79 -17.36 -11.53 -2.56
CA VAL A 79 -17.97 -12.76 -3.06
C VAL A 79 -17.37 -13.07 -4.43
N THR A 80 -17.02 -14.33 -4.68
CA THR A 80 -16.45 -14.81 -5.95
C THR A 80 -17.08 -16.12 -6.36
N GLY A 81 -17.39 -16.28 -7.64
CA GLY A 81 -17.92 -17.49 -8.25
C GLY A 81 -17.00 -18.05 -9.33
N SER A 82 -17.11 -19.34 -9.59
CA SER A 82 -16.47 -19.99 -10.76
C SER A 82 -17.17 -19.65 -12.09
N SER A 83 -18.38 -19.08 -12.01
CA SER A 83 -19.19 -18.55 -13.11
C SER A 83 -19.80 -17.20 -12.70
N SER A 84 -20.55 -16.58 -13.62
CA SER A 84 -21.34 -15.38 -13.30
C SER A 84 -22.22 -15.59 -12.08
N LEU A 85 -22.24 -14.61 -11.19
CA LEU A 85 -23.13 -14.59 -10.03
C LEU A 85 -24.57 -14.37 -10.50
N SER A 86 -25.53 -15.02 -9.83
CA SER A 86 -26.94 -14.82 -10.14
C SER A 86 -27.35 -13.38 -9.85
N LYS A 87 -27.96 -12.71 -10.85
CA LYS A 87 -28.49 -11.34 -10.69
C LYS A 87 -29.48 -11.24 -9.53
N ASP A 88 -30.35 -12.23 -9.37
CA ASP A 88 -31.30 -12.30 -8.26
C ASP A 88 -30.60 -12.43 -6.91
N ALA A 89 -29.49 -13.18 -6.84
CA ALA A 89 -28.71 -13.32 -5.61
C ALA A 89 -27.98 -12.02 -5.25
N VAL A 90 -27.37 -11.36 -6.24
CA VAL A 90 -26.75 -10.05 -6.10
C VAL A 90 -27.77 -9.02 -5.60
N GLU A 91 -28.95 -8.95 -6.22
CA GLU A 91 -30.02 -8.01 -5.82
C GLU A 91 -30.53 -8.29 -4.40
N LYS A 92 -30.66 -9.56 -4.01
CA LYS A 92 -31.02 -9.94 -2.63
C LYS A 92 -29.96 -9.50 -1.62
N VAL A 93 -28.67 -9.60 -1.95
CA VAL A 93 -27.59 -9.11 -1.09
C VAL A 93 -27.59 -7.58 -1.00
N ALA A 94 -27.77 -6.88 -2.12
CA ALA A 94 -27.85 -5.42 -2.14
C ALA A 94 -28.99 -4.87 -1.27
N LYS A 95 -30.10 -5.61 -1.16
CA LYS A 95 -31.26 -5.25 -0.33
C LYS A 95 -31.18 -5.76 1.11
N LEU A 96 -30.12 -6.48 1.49
CA LEU A 96 -30.01 -7.07 2.81
C LEU A 96 -29.82 -5.97 3.87
N ARG A 97 -30.57 -6.05 4.98
CA ARG A 97 -30.36 -5.14 6.11
C ARG A 97 -28.93 -5.29 6.63
N GLY A 98 -28.21 -4.17 6.71
CA GLY A 98 -26.80 -4.14 7.10
C GLY A 98 -25.82 -4.15 5.91
N VAL A 99 -26.32 -4.21 4.68
CA VAL A 99 -25.57 -3.87 3.46
C VAL A 99 -25.91 -2.43 3.07
N THR A 100 -24.90 -1.67 2.70
CA THR A 100 -25.01 -0.25 2.32
C THR A 100 -24.80 -0.04 0.83
N ASP A 101 -23.79 -0.71 0.27
CA ASP A 101 -23.45 -0.62 -1.14
C ASP A 101 -22.93 -1.97 -1.63
N THR A 102 -23.13 -2.23 -2.92
CA THR A 102 -22.60 -3.40 -3.61
C THR A 102 -22.12 -3.00 -5.00
N ASP A 103 -21.09 -3.67 -5.49
CA ASP A 103 -20.60 -3.50 -6.87
C ASP A 103 -20.25 -4.86 -7.49
N SER A 104 -20.88 -5.17 -8.61
CA SER A 104 -20.65 -6.40 -9.37
C SER A 104 -19.59 -6.16 -10.43
N PHE A 105 -18.68 -7.11 -10.61
CA PHE A 105 -17.60 -7.00 -11.58
C PHE A 105 -17.07 -8.38 -11.96
N SER A 106 -16.14 -8.41 -12.91
CA SER A 106 -15.45 -9.64 -13.31
C SER A 106 -14.08 -9.69 -12.64
N LEU A 107 -13.75 -10.81 -11.99
CA LEU A 107 -12.48 -11.05 -11.32
C LEU A 107 -11.79 -12.27 -11.91
N ALA A 108 -10.50 -12.12 -12.22
CA ALA A 108 -9.65 -13.20 -12.67
C ALA A 108 -8.27 -13.09 -12.01
N ASN A 109 -7.46 -14.12 -12.21
CA ASN A 109 -6.07 -14.13 -11.81
C ASN A 109 -5.24 -14.60 -12.99
N PHE A 110 -4.09 -13.96 -13.21
CA PHE A 110 -2.99 -14.57 -13.94
C PHE A 110 -1.84 -14.82 -12.98
N TYR A 111 -0.82 -15.54 -13.44
CA TYR A 111 0.36 -15.82 -12.65
C TYR A 111 1.56 -15.14 -13.29
N ASP A 112 2.34 -14.46 -12.46
CA ASP A 112 3.70 -14.03 -12.77
C ASP A 112 4.63 -14.94 -11.97
N GLU A 113 5.33 -15.83 -12.69
CA GLU A 113 6.02 -16.99 -12.10
C GLU A 113 5.06 -17.83 -11.24
N GLU A 114 5.32 -17.91 -9.92
CA GLU A 114 4.46 -18.62 -8.94
C GLU A 114 3.60 -17.67 -8.09
N ARG A 115 3.48 -16.40 -8.50
CA ARG A 115 2.75 -15.38 -7.75
C ARG A 115 1.46 -15.02 -8.48
N PRO A 116 0.28 -15.27 -7.88
CA PRO A 116 -0.97 -14.83 -8.46
C PRO A 116 -1.05 -13.30 -8.46
N VAL A 117 -1.59 -12.76 -9.55
CA VAL A 117 -1.93 -11.35 -9.71
C VAL A 117 -3.44 -11.29 -9.97
N SER A 118 -4.16 -10.74 -9.00
CA SER A 118 -5.61 -10.61 -9.03
C SER A 118 -5.99 -9.34 -9.77
N TYR A 119 -6.83 -9.43 -10.81
CA TYR A 119 -7.26 -8.25 -11.57
C TYR A 119 -8.76 -8.27 -11.84
N ALA A 120 -9.35 -7.08 -11.89
CA ALA A 120 -10.78 -6.89 -12.06
C ALA A 120 -11.10 -6.08 -13.32
N ALA A 121 -12.14 -6.49 -14.05
CA ALA A 121 -12.78 -5.70 -15.09
C ALA A 121 -14.06 -5.09 -14.51
N VAL A 122 -14.11 -3.75 -14.45
CA VAL A 122 -15.03 -3.00 -13.58
C VAL A 122 -15.71 -1.85 -14.32
N ASP A 123 -16.87 -1.41 -13.83
CA ASP A 123 -17.39 -0.07 -14.14
C ASP A 123 -16.58 0.98 -13.35
N PRO A 124 -15.80 1.86 -14.02
CA PRO A 124 -14.97 2.85 -13.34
C PRO A 124 -15.78 3.86 -12.51
N ALA A 125 -17.05 4.09 -12.84
CA ALA A 125 -17.87 5.08 -12.17
C ALA A 125 -18.31 4.62 -10.77
N THR A 126 -18.62 3.32 -10.61
CA THR A 126 -19.16 2.74 -9.39
C THR A 126 -18.08 2.05 -8.55
N PHE A 127 -17.25 1.20 -9.17
CA PHE A 127 -16.24 0.39 -8.48
C PHE A 127 -15.25 1.25 -7.69
N ARG A 128 -14.88 2.41 -8.23
CA ARG A 128 -13.92 3.33 -7.61
C ARG A 128 -14.25 3.70 -6.17
N ARG A 129 -15.54 3.67 -5.81
CA ARG A 129 -15.98 3.95 -4.44
C ARG A 129 -15.42 2.96 -3.43
N PHE A 130 -15.13 1.73 -3.83
CA PHE A 130 -14.56 0.69 -2.96
C PHE A 130 -13.05 0.76 -2.80
N THR A 131 -12.39 1.71 -3.47
CA THR A 131 -10.94 1.94 -3.34
C THR A 131 -10.63 2.96 -2.24
N PRO A 132 -9.38 3.03 -1.74
CA PRO A 132 -8.94 4.06 -0.82
C PRO A 132 -9.33 5.46 -1.29
N ALA A 133 -9.75 6.32 -0.35
CA ALA A 133 -10.33 7.62 -0.67
C ALA A 133 -9.45 8.52 -1.57
N GLY A 134 -8.12 8.35 -1.52
CA GLY A 134 -7.20 9.00 -2.45
C GLY A 134 -7.44 8.55 -3.90
N SER A 135 -7.34 7.24 -4.15
CA SER A 135 -7.59 6.64 -5.46
C SER A 135 -9.01 6.91 -5.97
N ALA A 136 -10.02 6.75 -5.11
CA ALA A 136 -11.43 6.95 -5.46
C ALA A 136 -11.70 8.37 -6.01
N LYS A 137 -11.04 9.39 -5.45
CA LYS A 137 -11.24 10.81 -5.81
C LYS A 137 -10.37 11.28 -6.97
N THR A 138 -9.30 10.56 -7.30
CA THR A 138 -8.40 10.94 -8.40
C THR A 138 -9.06 10.62 -9.74
N GLN A 139 -9.80 11.59 -10.28
CA GLN A 139 -10.56 11.46 -11.53
C GLN A 139 -9.72 10.92 -12.70
N ALA A 140 -8.46 11.37 -12.81
CA ALA A 140 -7.55 10.94 -13.86
C ALA A 140 -7.32 9.41 -13.89
N VAL A 141 -7.25 8.74 -12.73
CA VAL A 141 -7.11 7.27 -12.65
C VAL A 141 -8.28 6.60 -13.36
N TRP A 142 -9.50 7.03 -13.06
CA TRP A 142 -10.71 6.39 -13.58
C TRP A 142 -11.03 6.76 -15.01
N GLN A 143 -10.61 7.94 -15.47
CA GLN A 143 -10.65 8.30 -16.88
C GLN A 143 -9.71 7.45 -17.72
N ARG A 144 -8.51 7.13 -17.20
CA ARG A 144 -7.54 6.23 -17.86
C ARG A 144 -8.10 4.82 -17.97
N VAL A 145 -8.68 4.30 -16.88
CA VAL A 145 -9.36 2.99 -16.88
C VAL A 145 -10.51 2.98 -17.90
N ALA A 146 -11.37 3.99 -17.88
CA ALA A 146 -12.46 4.12 -18.86
C ALA A 146 -11.94 4.23 -20.30
N GLY A 147 -10.79 4.88 -20.51
CA GLY A 147 -10.11 4.96 -21.80
C GLY A 147 -9.58 3.62 -22.33
N GLY A 148 -9.52 2.57 -21.50
CA GLY A 148 -9.03 1.25 -21.90
C GLY A 148 -7.65 0.91 -21.33
N GLU A 149 -7.04 1.80 -20.56
CA GLU A 149 -5.78 1.53 -19.87
C GLU A 149 -6.02 0.83 -18.52
N MET A 150 -4.97 0.32 -17.90
CA MET A 150 -5.01 -0.31 -16.58
C MET A 150 -4.66 0.71 -15.48
N ALA A 151 -5.32 0.59 -14.33
CA ALA A 151 -4.77 1.09 -13.07
C ALA A 151 -4.24 -0.09 -12.24
N VAL A 152 -3.02 0.04 -11.69
CA VAL A 152 -2.33 -1.04 -10.97
C VAL A 152 -1.83 -0.58 -9.61
N ASP A 153 -1.82 -1.48 -8.64
CA ASP A 153 -1.18 -1.24 -7.36
C ASP A 153 0.32 -0.92 -7.56
N PRO A 154 0.88 0.13 -6.94
CA PRO A 154 2.27 0.56 -7.17
C PRO A 154 3.32 -0.55 -6.99
N ALA A 155 3.16 -1.42 -5.99
CA ALA A 155 4.12 -2.49 -5.72
C ALA A 155 4.06 -3.58 -6.80
N VAL A 156 2.87 -3.81 -7.35
CA VAL A 156 2.64 -4.79 -8.41
C VAL A 156 3.09 -4.24 -9.76
N GLY A 157 2.75 -2.99 -10.09
CA GLY A 157 3.16 -2.35 -11.33
C GLY A 157 4.68 -2.29 -11.47
N LYS A 158 5.41 -1.87 -10.42
CA LYS A 158 6.88 -1.85 -10.42
C LYS A 158 7.52 -3.22 -10.74
N ARG A 159 6.82 -4.31 -10.44
CA ARG A 159 7.29 -5.67 -10.70
C ARG A 159 6.95 -6.17 -12.11
N LEU A 160 5.76 -5.83 -12.61
CA LEU A 160 5.18 -6.45 -13.81
C LEU A 160 5.28 -5.61 -15.08
N GLU A 161 5.42 -4.29 -14.92
CA GLU A 161 5.48 -3.37 -16.05
C GLU A 161 6.79 -3.51 -16.81
N ASP A 162 6.70 -3.63 -18.13
CA ASP A 162 7.86 -3.64 -19.01
C ASP A 162 8.37 -2.24 -19.35
N ASP A 163 9.46 -2.17 -20.11
CA ASP A 163 10.12 -0.94 -20.54
C ASP A 163 9.24 0.00 -21.38
N LYS A 164 8.09 -0.50 -21.87
CA LYS A 164 7.12 0.24 -22.69
C LYS A 164 5.85 0.60 -21.92
N GLY A 165 5.77 0.30 -20.63
CA GLY A 165 4.60 0.61 -19.81
C GLY A 165 3.46 -0.39 -19.90
N TYR A 166 3.72 -1.64 -20.32
CA TYR A 166 2.67 -2.66 -20.44
C TYR A 166 2.82 -3.77 -19.41
N VAL A 167 1.69 -4.35 -19.02
CA VAL A 167 1.60 -5.59 -18.27
C VAL A 167 1.08 -6.69 -19.19
N ARG A 168 1.77 -7.84 -19.20
CA ARG A 168 1.32 -9.05 -19.89
C ARG A 168 0.35 -9.82 -19.00
N MET A 169 -0.86 -10.07 -19.50
CA MET A 169 -1.99 -10.63 -18.76
C MET A 169 -2.00 -12.16 -18.73
N GLY A 170 -0.84 -12.78 -18.52
CA GLY A 170 -0.68 -14.22 -18.60
C GLY A 170 0.76 -14.69 -18.69
N THR A 171 0.96 -16.00 -18.59
CA THR A 171 2.27 -16.65 -18.71
C THR A 171 2.64 -16.98 -20.16
N ALA A 172 1.66 -17.09 -21.06
CA ALA A 172 1.87 -17.37 -22.48
C ALA A 172 2.57 -16.19 -23.17
N GLU A 173 3.45 -16.48 -24.14
CA GLU A 173 4.20 -15.45 -24.87
C GLU A 173 3.29 -14.53 -25.69
N ASP A 174 2.16 -15.08 -26.16
CA ASP A 174 1.12 -14.41 -26.93
C ASP A 174 -0.04 -13.89 -26.07
N ALA A 175 0.10 -13.90 -24.74
CA ALA A 175 -0.91 -13.34 -23.85
C ALA A 175 -1.11 -11.84 -24.10
N ASP A 176 -2.35 -11.39 -24.00
CA ASP A 176 -2.71 -9.99 -24.17
C ASP A 176 -1.90 -9.07 -23.26
N ARG A 177 -1.67 -7.85 -23.75
CA ARG A 177 -0.94 -6.81 -23.02
C ARG A 177 -1.81 -5.59 -22.83
N VAL A 178 -1.81 -5.05 -21.63
CA VAL A 178 -2.57 -3.85 -21.28
C VAL A 178 -1.59 -2.78 -20.83
N HIS A 179 -1.74 -1.56 -21.38
CA HIS A 179 -0.91 -0.43 -20.99
C HIS A 179 -1.30 0.08 -19.59
N VAL A 180 -0.30 0.41 -18.77
CA VAL A 180 -0.49 0.99 -17.43
C VAL A 180 -0.73 2.48 -17.57
N GLY A 181 -1.98 2.90 -17.36
CA GLY A 181 -2.37 4.31 -17.41
C GLY A 181 -2.26 5.02 -16.06
N ALA A 182 -2.24 4.28 -14.95
CA ALA A 182 -2.15 4.84 -13.62
C ALA A 182 -1.61 3.85 -12.57
N TYR A 183 -0.87 4.38 -11.60
CA TYR A 183 -0.56 3.69 -10.36
C TYR A 183 -1.46 4.21 -9.24
N ALA A 184 -2.20 3.32 -8.59
CA ALA A 184 -3.12 3.69 -7.53
C ALA A 184 -3.29 2.54 -6.55
N PRO A 185 -3.29 2.80 -5.22
CA PRO A 185 -3.76 1.81 -4.26
C PRO A 185 -5.21 1.39 -4.58
N LEU A 186 -5.45 0.09 -4.71
CA LEU A 186 -6.76 -0.48 -5.07
C LEU A 186 -7.42 -1.12 -3.84
N VAL A 187 -8.18 -2.19 -4.04
CA VAL A 187 -8.89 -2.88 -2.94
C VAL A 187 -7.90 -3.75 -2.17
N ALA A 188 -7.75 -3.47 -0.88
CA ALA A 188 -6.90 -4.22 0.03
C ALA A 188 -7.70 -4.71 1.24
N ARG A 189 -7.23 -5.79 1.86
CA ARG A 189 -7.74 -6.21 3.17
C ARG A 189 -7.39 -5.16 4.21
N ALA A 190 -8.04 -5.25 5.38
CA ALA A 190 -7.57 -4.54 6.57
C ALA A 190 -6.11 -4.84 6.94
N SER A 191 -5.50 -5.90 6.39
CA SER A 191 -4.07 -6.18 6.51
C SER A 191 -3.14 -5.35 5.63
N GLY A 192 -3.68 -4.46 4.80
CA GLY A 192 -2.91 -3.75 3.78
C GLY A 192 -2.44 -4.66 2.64
N LYS A 193 -2.80 -5.95 2.66
CA LYS A 193 -2.53 -6.86 1.55
C LYS A 193 -3.56 -6.61 0.46
N SER A 194 -3.10 -6.28 -0.74
CA SER A 194 -3.94 -6.13 -1.92
C SER A 194 -4.76 -7.40 -2.17
N VAL A 195 -6.03 -7.19 -2.52
CA VAL A 195 -7.01 -8.22 -2.89
C VAL A 195 -7.29 -8.15 -4.38
N ILE A 196 -7.29 -6.93 -4.91
CA ILE A 196 -7.37 -6.63 -6.35
C ILE A 196 -6.13 -5.79 -6.65
N ASP A 197 -5.20 -6.38 -7.41
CA ASP A 197 -3.88 -5.82 -7.71
C ASP A 197 -3.91 -4.90 -8.93
N ALA A 198 -4.87 -5.10 -9.83
CA ALA A 198 -5.07 -4.27 -11.02
C ALA A 198 -6.54 -4.16 -11.39
N VAL A 199 -6.91 -3.06 -12.05
CA VAL A 199 -8.24 -2.86 -12.63
C VAL A 199 -8.15 -2.40 -14.08
N VAL A 200 -9.05 -2.92 -14.89
CA VAL A 200 -9.35 -2.52 -16.26
C VAL A 200 -10.85 -2.26 -16.35
N ASN A 201 -11.33 -1.65 -17.44
CA ASN A 201 -12.77 -1.47 -17.62
C ASN A 201 -13.48 -2.76 -18.07
N GLU A 202 -14.81 -2.81 -17.97
CA GLU A 202 -15.61 -4.01 -18.25
C GLU A 202 -15.45 -4.59 -19.66
N LYS A 203 -15.10 -3.78 -20.67
CA LYS A 203 -14.94 -4.28 -22.05
C LYS A 203 -13.78 -5.26 -22.18
N TRP A 204 -12.77 -5.15 -21.33
CA TRP A 204 -11.66 -6.10 -21.29
C TRP A 204 -12.09 -7.51 -20.83
N ALA A 205 -13.25 -7.67 -20.19
CA ALA A 205 -13.67 -8.97 -19.69
C ALA A 205 -13.83 -10.02 -20.82
N SER A 206 -14.33 -9.62 -22.00
CA SER A 206 -14.45 -10.52 -23.15
C SER A 206 -13.09 -10.81 -23.79
N GLU A 207 -12.28 -9.77 -24.00
CA GLU A 207 -10.97 -9.89 -24.65
C GLU A 207 -10.03 -10.79 -23.83
N LEU A 208 -9.99 -10.61 -22.50
CA LEU A 208 -9.12 -11.38 -21.60
C LEU A 208 -9.74 -12.72 -21.17
N GLY A 209 -10.83 -13.16 -21.79
CA GLY A 209 -11.49 -14.44 -21.48
C GLY A 209 -12.02 -14.56 -20.04
N MET A 210 -12.30 -13.44 -19.38
CA MET A 210 -12.78 -13.42 -18.00
C MET A 210 -14.21 -13.94 -17.91
N LYS A 211 -14.55 -14.53 -16.76
CA LYS A 211 -15.95 -14.85 -16.46
C LYS A 211 -16.66 -13.56 -16.07
N LYS A 212 -17.61 -13.15 -16.90
CA LYS A 212 -18.40 -11.93 -16.68
C LYS A 212 -19.15 -11.99 -15.34
N ASP A 213 -19.10 -10.91 -14.58
CA ASP A 213 -19.89 -10.68 -13.35
C ASP A 213 -19.77 -11.83 -12.32
N ASN A 214 -18.58 -12.45 -12.24
CA ASN A 214 -18.31 -13.55 -11.30
C ASN A 214 -17.88 -13.07 -9.91
N ALA A 215 -17.86 -11.76 -9.64
CA ALA A 215 -17.49 -11.21 -8.35
C ALA A 215 -18.42 -10.07 -7.90
N LEU A 216 -18.49 -9.90 -6.57
CA LEU A 216 -19.28 -8.85 -5.92
C LEU A 216 -18.51 -8.33 -4.70
N LEU A 217 -18.33 -7.01 -4.64
CA LEU A 217 -17.90 -6.33 -3.42
C LEU A 217 -19.13 -5.85 -2.66
N VAL A 218 -19.07 -5.95 -1.34
CA VAL A 218 -20.15 -5.55 -0.43
C VAL A 218 -19.56 -4.65 0.65
N SER A 219 -20.17 -3.48 0.83
CA SER A 219 -19.94 -2.56 1.94
C SER A 219 -21.02 -2.77 2.99
N THR A 220 -20.64 -3.04 4.23
CA THR A 220 -21.59 -3.22 5.34
C THR A 220 -21.76 -1.95 6.17
N GLY A 221 -21.03 -0.88 5.84
CA GLY A 221 -21.08 0.38 6.55
C GLY A 221 -20.89 0.13 8.05
N ALA A 222 -21.85 0.57 8.88
CA ALA A 222 -21.73 0.41 10.32
C ALA A 222 -21.94 -1.02 10.87
N THR A 223 -22.47 -1.92 10.05
CA THR A 223 -22.71 -3.32 10.40
C THR A 223 -21.40 -4.11 10.30
N ALA A 224 -21.11 -4.95 11.30
CA ALA A 224 -19.94 -5.82 11.26
C ALA A 224 -20.12 -6.91 10.18
N PRO A 225 -19.11 -7.17 9.32
CA PRO A 225 -19.23 -8.11 8.21
C PRO A 225 -19.72 -9.51 8.60
N ARG A 226 -19.33 -10.03 9.77
CA ARG A 226 -19.81 -11.35 10.24
C ARG A 226 -21.32 -11.43 10.47
N GLU A 227 -21.99 -10.31 10.72
CA GLU A 227 -23.44 -10.31 10.97
C GLU A 227 -24.25 -10.65 9.71
N VAL A 228 -23.77 -10.21 8.55
CA VAL A 228 -24.41 -10.50 7.25
C VAL A 228 -23.82 -11.72 6.56
N TYR A 229 -22.62 -12.17 6.96
CA TYR A 229 -21.86 -13.25 6.32
C TYR A 229 -22.67 -14.52 6.08
N SER A 230 -23.31 -15.08 7.11
CA SER A 230 -24.06 -16.35 6.97
C SER A 230 -25.28 -16.22 6.06
N THR A 231 -25.91 -15.04 6.03
CA THR A 231 -27.05 -14.76 5.16
C THR A 231 -26.59 -14.59 3.72
N ILE A 232 -25.49 -13.87 3.48
CA ILE A 232 -24.87 -13.74 2.16
C ILE A 232 -24.46 -15.12 1.62
N GLN A 233 -23.82 -15.96 2.42
CA GLN A 233 -23.49 -17.34 2.04
C GLN A 233 -24.72 -18.14 1.61
N LYS A 234 -25.83 -18.04 2.35
CA LYS A 234 -27.09 -18.72 2.00
C LYS A 234 -27.70 -18.20 0.70
N ILE A 235 -27.66 -16.89 0.48
CA ILE A 235 -28.19 -16.25 -0.75
C ILE A 235 -27.35 -16.63 -1.97
N MET A 236 -26.02 -16.60 -1.83
CA MET A 236 -25.07 -16.85 -2.92
C MET A 236 -24.95 -18.34 -3.26
N GLY A 237 -25.28 -19.22 -2.32
CA GLY A 237 -25.20 -20.67 -2.51
C GLY A 237 -23.78 -21.20 -2.35
N LYS A 238 -23.64 -22.52 -2.48
CA LYS A 238 -22.41 -23.28 -2.20
C LYS A 238 -21.30 -23.08 -3.24
N ASP A 239 -21.65 -22.61 -4.44
CA ASP A 239 -20.72 -22.47 -5.56
C ASP A 239 -19.99 -21.11 -5.57
N ALA A 240 -20.37 -20.23 -4.63
CA ALA A 240 -19.71 -18.95 -4.40
C ALA A 240 -18.88 -18.98 -3.11
N SER A 241 -17.68 -18.43 -3.17
CA SER A 241 -16.82 -18.17 -2.01
C SER A 241 -17.11 -16.77 -1.47
N VAL A 242 -17.30 -16.68 -0.15
CA VAL A 242 -17.54 -15.42 0.57
C VAL A 242 -16.36 -15.18 1.51
N GLN A 243 -15.68 -14.05 1.35
CA GLN A 243 -14.49 -13.69 2.11
C GLN A 243 -14.71 -12.36 2.83
N ILE A 244 -14.44 -12.30 4.13
CA ILE A 244 -14.39 -11.04 4.88
C ILE A 244 -13.04 -10.37 4.61
N LEU A 245 -13.09 -9.14 4.12
CA LEU A 245 -11.92 -8.30 3.84
C LEU A 245 -11.69 -7.22 4.91
N GLY A 246 -12.79 -6.66 5.42
CA GLY A 246 -12.80 -5.60 6.43
C GLY A 246 -12.52 -6.09 7.85
N VAL A 247 -12.35 -5.14 8.77
CA VAL A 247 -12.22 -5.46 10.21
C VAL A 247 -13.59 -5.88 10.74
N ASP A 248 -13.67 -7.02 11.42
CA ASP A 248 -14.92 -7.52 11.99
C ASP A 248 -15.28 -6.82 13.31
N LEU A 249 -15.59 -5.53 13.23
CA LEU A 249 -16.02 -4.70 14.36
C LEU A 249 -17.23 -3.87 13.96
N LYS A 250 -18.11 -3.61 14.93
CA LYS A 250 -19.22 -2.66 14.73
C LYS A 250 -18.67 -1.24 14.76
N ILE A 251 -18.89 -0.49 13.68
CA ILE A 251 -18.44 0.90 13.60
C ILE A 251 -19.20 1.74 14.63
N GLY A 252 -18.48 2.64 15.29
CA GLY A 252 -19.08 3.52 16.30
C GLY A 252 -19.40 2.83 17.62
N GLN A 253 -19.28 1.50 17.71
CA GLN A 253 -19.28 0.82 19.00
C GLN A 253 -18.07 1.27 19.81
N GLN A 254 -18.32 1.73 21.02
CA GLN A 254 -17.26 2.06 21.95
C GLN A 254 -16.60 0.77 22.43
N LEU A 255 -15.31 0.66 22.18
CA LEU A 255 -14.45 -0.43 22.56
C LEU A 255 -13.43 0.07 23.58
N THR A 256 -12.92 -0.86 24.36
CA THR A 256 -11.98 -0.59 25.44
C THR A 256 -10.77 -1.49 25.29
N ALA A 257 -9.57 -0.90 25.33
CA ALA A 257 -8.32 -1.64 25.39
C ALA A 257 -7.63 -1.35 26.72
N VAL A 258 -7.29 -2.42 27.44
CA VAL A 258 -6.47 -2.36 28.66
C VAL A 258 -5.16 -3.06 28.34
N VAL A 259 -4.07 -2.31 28.32
CA VAL A 259 -2.73 -2.88 28.14
C VAL A 259 -2.24 -3.31 29.53
N THR A 260 -1.82 -4.57 29.67
CA THR A 260 -1.30 -5.12 30.94
C THR A 260 0.04 -5.82 30.67
N GLY A 261 0.91 -5.94 31.69
CA GLY A 261 2.07 -6.83 31.64
C GLY A 261 3.45 -6.18 31.42
N GLY A 262 3.65 -4.87 31.68
CA GLY A 262 4.99 -4.26 31.59
C GLY A 262 5.15 -2.94 32.36
N SER A 263 6.38 -2.42 32.46
CA SER A 263 6.64 -1.14 33.17
C SER A 263 5.97 0.06 32.49
N VAL A 264 5.72 -0.01 31.19
CA VAL A 264 5.00 1.02 30.41
C VAL A 264 3.49 0.99 30.72
N THR A 265 2.95 -0.17 31.11
CA THR A 265 1.49 -0.38 31.25
C THR A 265 0.93 0.28 32.51
N GLY A 266 1.75 0.51 33.54
CA GLY A 266 1.33 1.27 34.73
C GLY A 266 1.06 2.77 34.44
N SER A 267 1.51 3.27 33.28
CA SER A 267 1.34 4.67 32.87
C SER A 267 0.31 4.86 31.74
N LEU A 268 -0.20 3.76 31.16
CA LEU A 268 -1.24 3.78 30.14
C LEU A 268 -2.58 3.43 30.78
N ASP A 269 -3.43 4.45 30.99
CA ASP A 269 -4.82 4.19 31.37
C ASP A 269 -5.58 3.50 30.24
N THR A 270 -6.68 2.85 30.61
CA THR A 270 -7.69 2.28 29.73
C THR A 270 -8.01 3.21 28.54
N LEU A 271 -7.72 2.73 27.33
CA LEU A 271 -7.98 3.47 26.09
C LEU A 271 -9.37 3.12 25.59
N ARG A 272 -10.23 4.14 25.47
CA ARG A 272 -11.55 4.04 24.85
C ARG A 272 -11.47 4.50 23.41
N TYR A 273 -12.10 3.75 22.50
CA TYR A 273 -12.05 4.04 21.06
C TYR A 273 -13.29 3.56 20.32
N THR A 274 -13.43 3.97 19.07
CA THR A 274 -14.41 3.43 18.12
C THR A 274 -13.71 3.07 16.82
N ALA A 275 -14.10 1.96 16.18
CA ALA A 275 -13.69 1.65 14.81
C ALA A 275 -14.38 2.63 13.84
N THR A 276 -13.69 2.99 12.74
CA THR A 276 -14.23 3.84 11.67
C THR A 276 -14.44 3.04 10.37
N ALA A 277 -15.27 3.56 9.46
CA ALA A 277 -15.60 2.89 8.19
C ALA A 277 -14.40 2.70 7.25
N GLY A 278 -13.34 3.50 7.40
CA GLY A 278 -12.11 3.32 6.63
C GLY A 278 -11.14 2.30 7.23
N GLY A 279 -11.57 1.43 8.16
CA GLY A 279 -10.67 0.51 8.88
C GLY A 279 -9.74 1.20 9.88
N GLY A 280 -10.01 2.46 10.21
CA GLY A 280 -9.23 3.26 11.15
C GLY A 280 -9.77 3.21 12.58
N VAL A 281 -9.06 3.86 13.49
CA VAL A 281 -9.43 3.96 14.91
C VAL A 281 -9.65 5.42 15.27
N ARG A 282 -10.74 5.71 15.98
CA ARG A 282 -10.96 7.03 16.60
C ARG A 282 -10.89 6.87 18.11
N VAL A 283 -9.83 7.43 18.70
CA VAL A 283 -9.57 7.43 20.15
C VAL A 283 -10.39 8.51 20.85
N ASP A 284 -10.81 8.25 22.09
CA ASP A 284 -11.48 9.23 22.95
C ASP A 284 -10.67 10.54 23.07
N PRO A 285 -11.23 11.71 22.67
CA PRO A 285 -10.54 12.99 22.75
C PRO A 285 -10.02 13.34 24.15
N ALA A 286 -10.70 12.92 25.22
CA ALA A 286 -10.25 13.17 26.59
C ALA A 286 -8.98 12.37 26.91
N TRP A 287 -8.88 11.14 26.40
CA TRP A 287 -7.68 10.33 26.52
C TRP A 287 -6.52 10.95 25.72
N VAL A 288 -6.78 11.39 24.48
CA VAL A 288 -5.78 12.09 23.64
C VAL A 288 -5.25 13.32 24.36
N ALA A 289 -6.12 14.18 24.88
CA ALA A 289 -5.72 15.37 25.63
C ALA A 289 -4.89 15.04 26.89
N LYS A 290 -5.15 13.91 27.55
CA LYS A 290 -4.44 13.48 28.76
C LYS A 290 -3.04 12.91 28.48
N TYR A 291 -2.87 12.19 27.36
CA TYR A 291 -1.68 11.37 27.10
C TYR A 291 -0.84 11.76 25.90
N ILE A 292 -1.42 12.33 24.84
CA ILE A 292 -0.70 12.61 23.60
C ILE A 292 -0.17 14.05 23.61
N ARG A 293 1.09 14.23 23.21
CA ARG A 293 1.77 15.53 23.15
C ARG A 293 2.52 15.66 21.83
N THR A 294 2.65 16.89 21.35
CA THR A 294 3.54 17.23 20.24
C THR A 294 4.76 17.94 20.78
N GLU A 295 5.95 17.39 20.56
CA GLU A 295 7.21 17.94 21.04
C GLU A 295 8.28 17.90 19.93
N GLU A 296 9.27 18.78 20.02
CA GLU A 296 10.47 18.70 19.19
C GLU A 296 11.43 17.64 19.78
N VAL A 297 11.98 16.81 18.89
CA VAL A 297 13.04 15.84 19.20
C VAL A 297 14.18 15.93 18.18
N PRO A 298 15.41 15.51 18.51
CA PRO A 298 16.51 15.53 17.56
C PRO A 298 16.22 14.69 16.31
N ILE A 299 16.75 15.09 15.17
CA ILE A 299 16.63 14.42 13.86
C ILE A 299 15.20 14.46 13.28
N LEU A 300 14.20 13.92 13.99
CA LEU A 300 12.81 13.79 13.49
C LEU A 300 12.00 15.10 13.56
N GLY A 301 12.47 16.11 14.32
CA GLY A 301 11.75 17.37 14.49
C GLY A 301 10.47 17.21 15.32
N ARG A 302 9.36 17.77 14.84
CA ARG A 302 8.06 17.72 15.54
C ARG A 302 7.45 16.32 15.46
N VAL A 303 7.28 15.70 16.62
CA VAL A 303 6.63 14.39 16.73
C VAL A 303 5.42 14.47 17.67
N THR A 304 4.34 13.76 17.32
CA THR A 304 3.13 13.66 18.14
C THR A 304 3.02 12.25 18.71
N CYS A 305 3.42 12.07 19.96
CA CYS A 305 3.58 10.77 20.60
C CYS A 305 2.92 10.78 22.00
N ASN A 306 2.88 9.62 22.65
CA ASN A 306 2.49 9.55 24.05
C ASN A 306 3.55 10.23 24.92
N LYS A 307 3.13 11.04 25.90
CA LYS A 307 4.01 11.73 26.84
C LYS A 307 4.95 10.80 27.61
N VAL A 308 4.56 9.54 27.79
CA VAL A 308 5.41 8.53 28.44
C VAL A 308 6.59 8.08 27.57
N MET A 309 6.51 8.22 26.24
CA MET A 309 7.57 7.79 25.32
C MET A 309 8.51 8.93 24.92
N LEU A 310 8.05 10.18 25.02
CA LEU A 310 8.80 11.36 24.56
C LEU A 310 10.17 11.53 25.24
N PRO A 311 10.34 11.29 26.56
CA PRO A 311 11.65 11.37 27.19
C PRO A 311 12.65 10.37 26.61
N GLU A 312 12.27 9.10 26.47
CA GLU A 312 13.08 8.01 25.95
C GLU A 312 13.41 8.21 24.47
N LEU A 313 12.42 8.64 23.68
CA LEU A 313 12.64 8.96 22.27
C LEU A 313 13.66 10.08 22.10
N ARG A 314 13.55 11.14 22.91
CA ARG A 314 14.51 12.26 22.90
C ARG A 314 15.91 11.79 23.31
N ALA A 315 16.02 10.96 24.34
CA ALA A 315 17.29 10.44 24.81
C ALA A 315 17.97 9.55 23.76
N ALA A 316 17.21 8.65 23.13
CA ALA A 316 17.70 7.80 22.04
C ALA A 316 18.22 8.62 20.86
N LEU A 317 17.42 9.56 20.38
CA LEU A 317 17.80 10.41 19.24
C LEU A 317 18.99 11.34 19.59
N THR A 318 19.09 11.81 20.83
CA THR A 318 20.26 12.58 21.30
C THR A 318 21.52 11.73 21.27
N GLU A 319 21.47 10.48 21.74
CA GLU A 319 22.62 9.58 21.70
C GLU A 319 23.00 9.23 20.25
N VAL A 320 22.04 9.04 19.35
CA VAL A 320 22.31 8.86 17.91
C VAL A 320 23.11 10.05 17.35
N VAL A 321 22.72 11.29 17.69
CA VAL A 321 23.47 12.49 17.30
C VAL A 321 24.87 12.49 17.90
N GLN A 322 25.02 12.22 19.20
CA GLN A 322 26.31 12.20 19.89
C GLN A 322 27.27 11.13 19.33
N ARG A 323 26.73 10.04 18.78
CA ARG A 323 27.48 8.96 18.14
C ARG A 323 27.83 9.23 16.69
N GLY A 324 27.41 10.38 16.14
CA GLY A 324 27.66 10.75 14.74
C GLY A 324 26.84 9.93 13.74
N LEU A 325 25.68 9.41 14.14
CA LEU A 325 24.83 8.53 13.32
C LEU A 325 23.56 9.21 12.82
N ALA A 326 23.50 10.55 12.86
CA ALA A 326 22.30 11.30 12.47
C ALA A 326 21.89 11.08 11.01
N ASP A 327 22.86 10.81 10.12
CA ASP A 327 22.64 10.49 8.71
C ASP A 327 21.95 9.12 8.49
N LYS A 328 21.90 8.27 9.53
CA LYS A 328 21.26 6.95 9.46
C LYS A 328 19.75 6.98 9.68
N ILE A 329 19.19 8.10 10.10
CA ILE A 329 17.74 8.27 10.27
C ILE A 329 17.30 9.35 9.28
N HIS A 330 16.35 9.01 8.41
CA HIS A 330 15.85 9.90 7.36
C HIS A 330 14.52 10.53 7.82
N PRO A 331 14.49 11.82 8.21
CA PRO A 331 13.29 12.43 8.76
C PRO A 331 12.11 12.46 7.78
N GLY A 332 12.38 12.54 6.47
CA GLY A 332 11.36 12.48 5.41
C GLY A 332 10.72 11.10 5.23
N GLU A 333 11.26 10.06 5.88
CA GLU A 333 10.78 8.68 5.81
C GLU A 333 10.14 8.22 7.14
N TYR A 334 9.82 9.16 8.02
CA TYR A 334 9.16 8.93 9.30
C TYR A 334 7.64 8.79 9.11
N ALA A 335 7.04 7.72 9.64
CA ALA A 335 5.60 7.43 9.51
C ALA A 335 4.81 7.61 10.82
N GLY A 336 5.33 8.40 11.77
CA GLY A 336 4.56 8.91 12.90
C GLY A 336 4.54 8.01 14.14
N CYS A 337 4.27 8.63 15.29
CA CYS A 337 4.05 7.91 16.55
C CYS A 337 2.56 7.60 16.76
N PHE A 338 1.76 8.65 16.97
CA PHE A 338 0.32 8.56 17.21
C PHE A 338 -0.44 8.53 15.88
N VAL A 339 -0.57 7.31 15.33
CA VAL A 339 -1.37 7.02 14.12
C VAL A 339 -2.40 5.95 14.49
N PRO A 340 -3.57 6.34 15.04
CA PRO A 340 -4.58 5.38 15.49
C PRO A 340 -5.06 4.43 14.37
N LYS A 341 -4.66 3.17 14.50
CA LYS A 341 -4.92 2.08 13.54
C LYS A 341 -4.99 0.72 14.24
N PHE A 342 -5.70 -0.21 13.63
CA PHE A 342 -5.58 -1.63 13.98
C PHE A 342 -4.26 -2.19 13.46
N ILE A 343 -3.75 -3.25 14.08
CA ILE A 343 -2.70 -4.06 13.48
C ILE A 343 -3.28 -4.66 12.21
N ALA A 344 -2.56 -4.47 11.10
CA ALA A 344 -2.91 -4.99 9.80
C ALA A 344 -3.40 -6.44 9.88
N GLY A 345 -4.69 -6.65 9.54
CA GLY A 345 -5.31 -7.97 9.39
C GLY A 345 -5.98 -8.49 10.66
N THR A 346 -6.07 -7.65 11.69
CA THR A 346 -6.64 -8.01 12.98
C THR A 346 -7.64 -6.94 13.43
N SER A 347 -8.41 -7.26 14.47
CA SER A 347 -9.19 -6.28 15.25
C SER A 347 -8.44 -5.77 16.49
N GLN A 348 -7.14 -6.07 16.60
CA GLN A 348 -6.30 -5.62 17.71
C GLN A 348 -5.72 -4.24 17.42
N LEU A 349 -5.69 -3.37 18.43
CA LEU A 349 -5.07 -2.05 18.28
C LEU A 349 -3.56 -2.19 18.09
N SER A 350 -3.00 -1.41 17.15
CA SER A 350 -1.56 -1.21 17.06
C SER A 350 -1.06 -0.32 18.21
N PHE A 351 0.20 -0.48 18.62
CA PHE A 351 0.85 0.44 19.57
C PHE A 351 0.91 1.90 19.08
N HIS A 352 0.80 2.15 17.77
CA HIS A 352 0.59 3.50 17.25
C HIS A 352 -0.72 4.14 17.73
N SER A 353 -1.76 3.35 18.03
CA SER A 353 -3.01 3.84 18.62
C SER A 353 -2.85 4.33 20.05
N PHE A 354 -1.80 3.88 20.74
CA PHE A 354 -1.44 4.35 22.08
C PHE A 354 -0.39 5.46 22.04
N GLY A 355 0.16 5.77 20.85
CA GLY A 355 1.26 6.72 20.67
C GLY A 355 2.59 6.25 21.27
N THR A 356 2.75 4.94 21.50
CA THR A 356 3.94 4.33 22.12
C THR A 356 4.75 3.47 21.13
N ALA A 357 4.54 3.67 19.83
CA ALA A 357 5.35 3.13 18.77
C ALA A 357 5.72 4.23 17.79
N LEU A 358 6.71 3.98 16.94
CA LEU A 358 7.11 4.83 15.83
C LEU A 358 7.69 3.98 14.69
N ASP A 359 7.49 4.47 13.46
CA ASP A 359 8.04 3.87 12.24
C ASP A 359 9.07 4.83 11.61
N MET A 360 10.30 4.35 11.35
CA MET A 360 11.39 5.14 10.77
C MET A 360 11.99 4.48 9.53
N ASN A 361 12.51 5.31 8.61
CA ASN A 361 13.15 4.89 7.35
C ASN A 361 12.33 3.87 6.56
N VAL A 362 11.02 4.13 6.43
CA VAL A 362 10.03 3.18 5.92
C VAL A 362 10.40 2.56 4.55
N PRO A 363 10.85 3.31 3.53
CA PRO A 363 11.16 2.74 2.21
C PRO A 363 12.11 1.54 2.23
N GLY A 364 13.18 1.57 3.05
CA GLY A 364 14.15 0.47 3.17
C GLY A 364 13.83 -0.57 4.25
N ASN A 365 12.71 -0.42 4.97
CA ASN A 365 12.41 -1.21 6.17
C ASN A 365 11.00 -1.81 6.19
N GLN A 366 10.49 -2.17 5.00
CA GLN A 366 9.16 -2.75 4.85
C GLN A 366 8.99 -4.04 5.68
N ARG A 367 7.80 -4.24 6.21
CA ARG A 367 7.45 -5.42 7.00
C ARG A 367 7.61 -6.71 6.18
N GLY A 368 8.13 -7.76 6.81
CA GLY A 368 8.46 -9.03 6.17
C GLY A 368 9.81 -9.07 5.45
N THR A 369 10.59 -7.98 5.50
CA THR A 369 11.96 -7.92 4.98
C THR A 369 12.99 -7.94 6.10
N VAL A 370 14.27 -8.19 5.80
CA VAL A 370 15.34 -8.08 6.82
C VAL A 370 15.61 -6.64 7.28
N GLY A 371 15.18 -5.66 6.48
CA GLY A 371 15.35 -4.23 6.68
C GLY A 371 16.80 -3.74 6.60
N GLU A 372 16.94 -2.44 6.39
CA GLU A 372 18.22 -1.72 6.26
C GLU A 372 18.57 -0.87 7.49
N MET A 373 17.72 -0.88 8.53
CA MET A 373 17.93 -0.09 9.74
C MET A 373 19.28 -0.36 10.39
N ASP A 374 20.07 0.71 10.59
CA ASP A 374 21.41 0.63 11.17
C ASP A 374 21.37 -0.05 12.54
N ARG A 375 22.17 -1.11 12.70
CA ARG A 375 22.12 -1.95 13.91
C ARG A 375 22.66 -1.25 15.15
N THR A 376 23.48 -0.21 14.99
CA THR A 376 23.93 0.64 16.10
C THR A 376 22.81 1.57 16.55
N VAL A 377 22.04 2.13 15.63
CA VAL A 377 20.80 2.88 15.94
C VAL A 377 19.81 1.97 16.67
N VAL A 378 19.58 0.76 16.18
CA VAL A 378 18.71 -0.24 16.84
C VAL A 378 19.18 -0.50 18.28
N ALA A 379 20.49 -0.70 18.48
CA ALA A 379 21.04 -0.93 19.82
C ALA A 379 20.86 0.26 20.77
N ILE A 380 21.00 1.49 20.27
CA ILE A 380 20.74 2.72 21.04
C ILE A 380 19.26 2.78 21.46
N PHE A 381 18.32 2.56 20.53
CA PHE A 381 16.89 2.54 20.87
C PHE A 381 16.56 1.45 21.89
N LYS A 382 17.11 0.24 21.75
CA LYS A 382 16.95 -0.84 22.74
C LYS A 382 17.49 -0.48 24.11
N LYS A 383 18.64 0.20 24.18
CA LYS A 383 19.20 0.73 25.43
C LYS A 383 18.23 1.70 26.13
N TRP A 384 17.56 2.55 25.35
CA TRP A 384 16.56 3.51 25.84
C TRP A 384 15.15 2.93 26.01
N GLY A 385 15.02 1.60 26.02
CA GLY A 385 13.77 0.94 26.41
C GLY A 385 12.82 0.59 25.27
N PHE A 386 13.22 0.77 24.01
CA PHE A 386 12.43 0.33 22.87
C PHE A 386 12.66 -1.16 22.55
N ALA A 387 11.61 -1.88 22.18
CA ALA A 387 11.75 -3.08 21.36
C ALA A 387 11.81 -2.68 19.89
N TRP A 388 12.39 -3.55 19.07
CA TRP A 388 12.51 -3.34 17.63
C TRP A 388 11.82 -4.48 16.89
N GLY A 389 10.92 -4.13 15.98
CA GLY A 389 10.10 -5.10 15.24
C GLY A 389 10.91 -6.03 14.35
N GLY A 390 12.15 -5.65 14.00
CA GLY A 390 13.05 -6.49 13.24
C GLY A 390 13.49 -7.78 13.94
N ASP A 391 13.35 -7.87 15.27
CA ASP A 391 13.64 -9.10 16.05
C ASP A 391 12.52 -10.15 15.98
N TRP A 392 11.33 -9.80 15.46
CA TRP A 392 10.17 -10.67 15.49
C TRP A 392 10.22 -11.77 14.41
N SER A 393 9.49 -12.86 14.65
CA SER A 393 9.40 -13.99 13.69
C SER A 393 8.79 -13.57 12.35
N TYR A 394 7.77 -12.71 12.38
CA TYR A 394 7.34 -11.93 11.23
C TYR A 394 7.86 -10.50 11.41
N THR A 395 9.05 -10.29 10.86
CA THR A 395 9.87 -9.10 11.07
C THR A 395 9.19 -7.81 10.61
N ASP A 396 9.36 -6.74 11.37
CA ASP A 396 8.88 -5.38 11.06
C ASP A 396 9.99 -4.34 11.29
N PRO A 397 10.97 -4.22 10.37
CA PRO A 397 12.22 -3.50 10.63
C PRO A 397 12.08 -1.98 10.78
N MET A 398 10.98 -1.39 10.30
CA MET A 398 10.71 0.04 10.46
C MET A 398 10.21 0.38 11.87
N HIS A 399 9.64 -0.60 12.57
CA HIS A 399 8.85 -0.41 13.78
C HIS A 399 9.70 -0.46 15.05
N PHE A 400 9.53 0.56 15.89
CA PHE A 400 10.02 0.61 17.27
C PHE A 400 8.86 0.83 18.21
N GLU A 401 8.82 0.12 19.33
CA GLU A 401 7.79 0.32 20.36
C GLU A 401 8.41 0.44 21.74
N LEU A 402 7.88 1.35 22.56
CA LEU A 402 8.33 1.49 23.93
C LEU A 402 7.96 0.24 24.71
N HIS A 403 8.98 -0.55 25.05
CA HIS A 403 8.83 -1.83 25.74
C HIS A 403 9.04 -1.69 27.25
N LYS A 404 9.95 -0.79 27.66
CA LYS A 404 10.19 -0.45 29.07
C LYS A 404 10.44 1.04 29.24
N VAL A 405 9.99 1.59 30.37
CA VAL A 405 10.37 2.94 30.80
C VAL A 405 11.75 2.81 31.45
N VAL A 406 12.68 3.65 31.02
CA VAL A 406 14.00 3.74 31.65
C VAL A 406 14.13 5.08 32.35
N GLU A 407 14.84 5.13 33.47
CA GLU A 407 15.23 6.42 34.04
C GLU A 407 16.13 7.15 33.04
N ALA A 408 15.55 8.09 32.30
CA ALA A 408 16.29 9.06 31.52
C ALA A 408 17.02 9.98 32.50
N ARG A 409 18.30 9.69 32.74
CA ARG A 409 19.19 10.52 33.58
C ARG A 409 19.62 11.78 32.86
#